data_AF-G4Z1V4-F1
#
_entry.id   AF-G4Z1V4-F1
#
_cell.length_a   1.000
_cell.length_b   1.000
_cell.length_c   1.000
_cell.angle_alpha   90.00
_cell.angle_beta   90.00
_cell.angle_gamma   90.00
#
_symmetry.space_group_name_H-M   'P 1'
#
loop_
_entity.id
_entity.type
_entity.pdbx_description
1 polymer ?
#
loop_
_entity_poly.entity_id
_entity_poly.type
_entity_poly.pdbx_seq_one_letter_code
_entity_poly.pdbx_strand_id
1 'polypeptide(L)'
;MTLNDIIQWLCTLGEEVAQIPTRDLINKETNSYGALPMGTAAWRGHLRVMQWLYENGAVVNARDRYNRTALHWASCRADLHVMEWLVSKGSFDVNGTGSEGRTALHEAAEVGRVHVVRWLLDRGAEIDKQDDEG
;
A
#
# COMPACT_ATOMS: atom_id res chain seq x y z
N MET A 1 16.36 -11.66 13.94
CA MET A 1 15.45 -10.54 13.61
C MET A 1 14.82 -10.90 12.28
N THR A 2 13.51 -11.15 12.25
CA THR A 2 12.78 -11.44 11.01
C THR A 2 12.47 -10.13 10.29
N LEU A 3 12.20 -10.13 8.98
CA LEU A 3 11.77 -8.90 8.31
C LEU A 3 10.50 -8.34 8.95
N ASN A 4 9.66 -9.21 9.50
CA ASN A 4 8.49 -8.82 10.27
C ASN A 4 8.87 -7.97 11.49
N ASP A 5 9.94 -8.33 12.21
CA ASP A 5 10.48 -7.53 13.33
C ASP A 5 11.04 -6.18 12.84
N ILE A 6 11.67 -6.15 11.65
CA ILE A 6 12.22 -4.92 11.04
C ILE A 6 11.11 -3.99 10.55
N ILE A 7 10.03 -4.51 9.96
CA ILE A 7 8.87 -3.72 9.53
C ILE A 7 8.11 -3.21 10.76
N GLN A 8 7.91 -4.05 11.77
CA GLN A 8 7.30 -3.65 13.04
C GLN A 8 8.12 -2.51 13.67
N TRP A 9 9.45 -2.65 13.69
CA TRP A 9 10.40 -1.67 14.19
C TRP A 9 10.39 -0.36 13.37
N LEU A 10 10.49 -0.41 12.04
CA LEU A 10 10.38 0.75 11.13
C LEU A 10 9.03 1.47 11.25
N CYS A 11 7.96 0.73 11.52
CA CYS A 11 6.61 1.28 11.66
C CYS A 11 6.27 1.76 13.08
N THR A 12 7.13 1.54 14.08
CA THR A 12 6.84 1.89 15.49
C THR A 12 7.86 2.84 16.09
N LEU A 13 9.12 2.80 15.65
CA LEU A 13 10.21 3.60 16.19
C LEU A 13 10.98 4.19 15.02
N GLY A 14 10.64 5.42 14.63
CA GLY A 14 11.24 6.12 13.49
C GLY A 14 12.67 6.62 13.73
N GLU A 15 13.52 5.87 14.44
CA GLU A 15 14.93 6.24 14.66
C GLU A 15 15.90 5.06 14.44
N GLU A 16 17.05 5.42 13.86
CA GLU A 16 18.15 4.60 13.29
C GLU A 16 18.50 3.29 14.01
N VAL A 17 18.63 2.19 13.25
CA VAL A 17 19.81 1.28 13.23
C VAL A 17 19.68 0.10 12.23
N ALA A 18 20.74 -0.03 11.42
CA ALA A 18 21.55 -1.23 11.16
C ALA A 18 20.89 -2.63 10.94
N GLN A 19 20.15 -2.82 9.86
CA GLN A 19 20.36 -3.94 8.93
C GLN A 19 19.46 -3.74 7.70
N ILE A 20 20.08 -3.54 6.54
CA ILE A 20 19.38 -3.25 5.29
C ILE A 20 18.83 -4.58 4.76
N PRO A 21 17.51 -4.83 4.72
CA PRO A 21 17.00 -5.97 3.99
C PRO A 21 17.41 -5.82 2.53
N THR A 22 17.94 -6.89 1.93
CA THR A 22 18.33 -6.86 0.52
C THR A 22 17.12 -6.54 -0.34
N ARG A 23 17.34 -5.85 -1.48
CA ARG A 23 16.29 -5.44 -2.44
C ARG A 23 15.28 -6.55 -2.76
N ASP A 24 15.76 -7.80 -2.78
CA ASP A 24 14.94 -8.98 -3.05
C ASP A 24 13.93 -9.31 -1.94
N LEU A 25 14.27 -9.06 -0.68
CA LEU A 25 13.40 -9.36 0.47
C LEU A 25 12.29 -8.32 0.60
N ILE A 26 12.60 -7.05 0.34
CA ILE A 26 11.66 -5.91 0.47
C ILE A 26 10.40 -6.09 -0.40
N ASN A 27 10.52 -6.78 -1.54
CA ASN A 27 9.44 -6.96 -2.50
C ASN A 27 8.74 -8.33 -2.42
N LYS A 28 9.24 -9.26 -1.59
CA LYS A 28 8.74 -10.66 -1.54
C LYS A 28 8.19 -11.04 -0.18
N GLU A 29 8.81 -10.56 0.90
CA GLU A 29 8.39 -10.93 2.23
C GLU A 29 7.19 -10.10 2.69
N THR A 30 6.22 -10.79 3.28
CA THR A 30 4.97 -10.21 3.76
C THR A 30 4.81 -10.41 5.26
N ASN A 31 4.09 -9.51 5.91
CA ASN A 31 3.71 -9.68 7.32
C ASN A 31 2.65 -10.80 7.51
N SER A 32 2.17 -11.00 8.75
CA SER A 32 1.13 -12.00 9.07
C SER A 32 -0.19 -11.77 8.31
N TYR A 33 -0.49 -10.51 7.98
CA TYR A 33 -1.63 -10.09 7.15
C TYR A 33 -1.35 -10.17 5.65
N GLY A 34 -0.20 -10.72 5.25
CA GLY A 34 0.17 -10.89 3.86
C GLY A 34 0.54 -9.59 3.14
N ALA A 35 0.76 -8.49 3.86
CA ALA A 35 1.12 -7.20 3.29
C ALA A 35 2.63 -7.06 3.12
N LEU A 36 3.07 -6.44 2.01
CA LEU A 36 4.46 -6.02 1.82
C LEU A 36 4.84 -4.86 2.76
N PRO A 37 6.14 -4.61 3.02
CA PRO A 37 6.62 -3.45 3.78
C PRO A 37 6.00 -2.13 3.32
N MET A 38 5.98 -1.90 1.99
CA MET A 38 5.40 -0.70 1.38
C MET A 38 3.91 -0.58 1.67
N GLY A 39 3.15 -1.68 1.58
CA GLY A 39 1.72 -1.71 1.90
C GLY A 39 1.44 -1.44 3.38
N THR A 40 2.26 -2.01 4.27
CA THR A 40 2.15 -1.77 5.72
C THR A 40 2.41 -0.31 6.07
N ALA A 41 3.47 0.28 5.52
CA ALA A 41 3.79 1.69 5.71
C ALA A 41 2.70 2.61 5.13
N ALA A 42 2.14 2.24 3.97
CA ALA A 42 1.03 2.96 3.34
C ALA A 42 -0.24 2.94 4.19
N TRP A 43 -0.63 1.78 4.71
CA TRP A 43 -1.76 1.64 5.63
C TRP A 43 -1.59 2.42 6.94
N ARG A 44 -0.35 2.53 7.42
CA ARG A 44 -0.01 3.30 8.64
C ARG A 44 0.18 4.80 8.41
N GLY A 45 0.31 5.26 7.16
CA GLY A 45 0.55 6.67 6.88
C GLY A 45 2.01 7.10 7.01
N HIS A 46 2.95 6.16 7.09
CA HIS A 46 4.37 6.45 7.39
C HIS A 46 5.15 6.81 6.13
N LEU A 47 4.91 8.00 5.60
CA LEU A 47 5.52 8.47 4.36
C LEU A 47 7.05 8.42 4.35
N ARG A 48 7.72 8.77 5.47
CA ARG A 48 9.19 8.68 5.60
C ARG A 48 9.71 7.25 5.41
N VAL A 49 8.98 6.26 5.94
CA VAL A 49 9.32 4.84 5.76
C VAL A 49 9.11 4.42 4.32
N MET A 50 8.03 4.87 3.67
CA MET A 50 7.78 4.58 2.26
C MET A 50 8.86 5.16 1.34
N GLN A 51 9.32 6.38 1.62
CA GLN A 51 10.41 7.02 0.91
C GLN A 51 11.71 6.22 1.05
N TRP A 52 12.06 5.86 2.29
CA TRP A 52 13.23 5.04 2.56
C TRP A 52 13.15 3.68 1.87
N LEU A 53 12.01 3.00 1.92
CA LEU A 53 11.79 1.72 1.23
C LEU A 53 11.97 1.87 -0.29
N TYR A 54 11.43 2.93 -0.89
CA TYR A 54 11.57 3.22 -2.31
C TYR A 54 13.02 3.45 -2.72
N GLU A 55 13.76 4.26 -1.96
CA GLU A 55 15.19 4.51 -2.18
C GLU A 55 16.01 3.22 -2.06
N ASN A 56 15.57 2.29 -1.20
CA ASN A 56 16.18 0.96 -1.03
C ASN A 56 15.66 -0.09 -2.02
N GLY A 57 14.89 0.30 -3.04
CA GLY A 57 14.47 -0.58 -4.14
C GLY A 57 13.15 -1.31 -3.95
N ALA A 58 12.30 -0.84 -3.03
CA ALA A 58 10.92 -1.28 -3.00
C ALA A 58 10.19 -0.87 -4.29
N VAL A 59 9.46 -1.82 -4.86
CA VAL A 59 8.63 -1.62 -6.03
C VAL A 59 7.26 -1.10 -5.55
N VAL A 60 6.95 0.13 -5.95
CA VAL A 60 5.81 0.91 -5.42
C VAL A 60 4.45 0.29 -5.78
N ASN A 61 4.39 -0.40 -6.93
CA ASN A 61 3.25 -1.16 -7.42
C ASN A 61 3.39 -2.68 -7.18
N ALA A 62 4.31 -3.10 -6.29
CA ALA A 62 4.43 -4.51 -5.93
C ALA A 62 3.12 -5.02 -5.35
N ARG A 63 2.80 -6.27 -5.72
CA ARG A 63 1.59 -6.93 -5.27
C ARG A 63 1.94 -7.89 -4.15
N ASP A 64 1.18 -7.79 -3.07
CA ASP A 64 1.33 -8.65 -1.91
C ASP A 64 0.71 -10.04 -2.16
N ARG A 65 0.67 -10.92 -1.15
CA ARG A 65 0.18 -12.31 -1.34
C ARG A 65 -1.31 -12.38 -1.72
N TYR A 66 -2.03 -11.28 -1.53
CA TYR A 66 -3.44 -11.11 -1.85
C TYR A 66 -3.63 -10.27 -3.11
N ASN A 67 -2.60 -10.15 -3.93
CA ASN A 67 -2.60 -9.35 -5.15
C ASN A 67 -2.84 -7.84 -4.89
N ARG A 68 -2.76 -7.37 -3.65
CA ARG A 68 -2.99 -5.96 -3.29
C ARG A 68 -1.72 -5.14 -3.47
N THR A 69 -1.89 -3.92 -3.95
CA THR A 69 -0.82 -2.91 -4.04
C THR A 69 -0.82 -2.00 -2.81
N ALA A 70 0.23 -1.19 -2.65
CA ALA A 70 0.27 -0.15 -1.63
C ALA A 70 -0.91 0.85 -1.73
N LEU A 71 -1.49 1.04 -2.92
CA LEU A 71 -2.67 1.89 -3.11
C LEU A 71 -3.91 1.30 -2.44
N HIS A 72 -4.13 -0.02 -2.51
CA HIS A 72 -5.23 -0.68 -1.80
C HIS A 72 -5.15 -0.42 -0.30
N TRP A 73 -3.98 -0.64 0.28
CA TRP A 73 -3.71 -0.41 1.69
C TRP A 73 -3.84 1.06 2.11
N ALA A 74 -3.40 2.00 1.27
CA ALA A 74 -3.56 3.43 1.51
C ALA A 74 -5.03 3.87 1.44
N SER A 75 -5.85 3.19 0.64
CA SER A 75 -7.25 3.57 0.40
C SER A 75 -8.15 3.39 1.62
N CYS A 76 -7.77 2.52 2.56
CA CYS A 76 -8.45 2.36 3.85
C CYS A 76 -8.23 3.56 4.80
N ARG A 77 -7.32 4.49 4.48
CA ARG A 77 -7.01 5.67 5.32
C ARG A 77 -7.86 6.89 4.95
N ALA A 78 -7.84 7.89 5.81
CA ALA A 78 -8.44 9.20 5.52
C ALA A 78 -7.47 10.16 4.80
N ASP A 79 -6.16 9.95 4.93
CA ASP A 79 -5.14 10.90 4.48
C ASP A 79 -4.67 10.62 3.04
N LEU A 80 -4.87 11.60 2.16
CA LEU A 80 -4.48 11.49 0.75
C LEU A 80 -2.97 11.64 0.51
N HIS A 81 -2.21 12.17 1.46
CA HIS A 81 -0.77 12.42 1.30
C HIS A 81 0.02 11.18 0.86
N VAL A 82 -0.32 10.00 1.40
CA VAL A 82 0.31 8.74 0.99
C VAL A 82 -0.06 8.36 -0.43
N MET A 83 -1.33 8.51 -0.80
CA MET A 83 -1.83 8.17 -2.14
C MET A 83 -1.25 9.09 -3.21
N GLU A 84 -1.13 10.38 -2.90
CA GLU A 84 -0.48 11.37 -3.76
C GLU A 84 1.00 11.03 -3.97
N TRP A 85 1.72 10.69 -2.89
CA TRP A 85 3.10 10.28 -3.02
C TRP A 85 3.24 8.99 -3.84
N LEU A 86 2.38 7.99 -3.60
CA LEU A 86 2.37 6.76 -4.38
C LEU A 86 2.24 7.08 -5.87
N VAL A 87 1.17 7.77 -6.27
CA VAL A 87 0.94 8.15 -7.69
C VAL A 87 2.05 9.04 -8.27
N SER A 88 2.73 9.84 -7.45
CA SER A 88 3.89 10.63 -7.91
C SER A 88 5.12 9.77 -8.26
N LYS A 89 5.23 8.56 -7.71
CA LYS A 89 6.41 7.68 -7.85
C LYS A 89 6.24 6.57 -8.88
N GLY A 90 5.02 6.32 -9.35
CA GLY A 90 4.80 5.29 -10.33
C GLY A 90 3.41 5.38 -10.96
N SER A 91 3.24 4.69 -12.09
CA SER A 91 1.93 4.50 -12.69
C SER A 91 1.18 3.45 -11.89
N PHE A 92 0.03 3.84 -11.36
CA PHE A 92 -0.89 2.94 -10.68
C PHE A 92 -2.06 2.61 -11.59
N ASP A 93 -2.35 1.33 -11.68
CA ASP A 93 -3.66 0.89 -12.14
C ASP A 93 -4.67 1.16 -11.02
N VAL A 94 -5.42 2.26 -11.15
CA VAL A 94 -6.45 2.68 -10.19
C VAL A 94 -7.59 1.64 -10.14
N ASN A 95 -7.79 0.90 -11.24
CA ASN A 95 -8.78 -0.16 -11.38
C ASN A 95 -8.19 -1.55 -11.18
N GLY A 96 -6.93 -1.62 -10.74
CA GLY A 96 -6.25 -2.87 -10.43
C GLY A 96 -6.97 -3.59 -9.32
N THR A 97 -7.19 -4.90 -9.50
CA THR A 97 -7.90 -5.73 -8.53
C THR A 97 -6.91 -6.39 -7.58
N GLY A 98 -7.27 -6.42 -6.31
CA GLY A 98 -6.61 -7.14 -5.23
C GLY A 98 -7.29 -8.48 -4.96
N SER A 99 -7.49 -8.78 -3.68
CA SER A 99 -8.21 -9.98 -3.23
C SER A 99 -9.67 -9.89 -3.62
N GLU A 100 -10.27 -11.02 -4.00
CA GLU A 100 -11.71 -11.13 -4.26
C GLU A 100 -12.20 -10.14 -5.35
N GLY A 101 -11.35 -9.77 -6.30
CA GLY A 101 -11.69 -8.79 -7.33
C GLY A 101 -11.79 -7.35 -6.82
N ARG A 102 -11.57 -7.09 -5.53
CA ARG A 102 -11.76 -5.77 -4.91
C ARG A 102 -10.74 -4.77 -5.42
N THR A 103 -11.18 -3.53 -5.61
CA THR A 103 -10.34 -2.43 -6.09
C THR A 103 -9.98 -1.51 -4.91
N ALA A 104 -9.07 -0.57 -5.13
CA ALA A 104 -8.84 0.51 -4.18
C ALA A 104 -10.14 1.28 -3.83
N LEU A 105 -11.09 1.38 -4.78
CA LEU A 105 -12.38 2.03 -4.57
C LEU A 105 -13.29 1.21 -3.65
N HIS A 106 -13.35 -0.12 -3.83
CA HIS A 106 -14.07 -1.02 -2.93
C HIS A 106 -13.59 -0.87 -1.48
N GLU A 107 -12.27 -0.93 -1.26
CA GLU A 107 -11.66 -0.79 0.07
C GLU A 107 -11.95 0.58 0.71
N ALA A 108 -11.91 1.67 -0.09
CA ALA A 108 -12.22 3.01 0.40
C ALA A 108 -13.71 3.17 0.75
N ALA A 109 -14.60 2.60 -0.06
CA ALA A 109 -16.04 2.64 0.12
C ALA A 109 -16.48 1.82 1.34
N GLU A 110 -15.94 0.61 1.51
CA GLU A 110 -16.20 -0.28 2.65
C GLU A 110 -15.88 0.42 3.98
N VAL A 111 -14.75 1.12 4.04
CA VAL A 111 -14.31 1.84 5.25
C VAL A 111 -15.00 3.22 5.40
N GLY A 112 -15.72 3.70 4.38
CA GLY A 112 -16.41 5.00 4.39
C GLY A 112 -15.49 6.21 4.21
N ARG A 113 -14.38 6.06 3.49
CA ARG A 113 -13.39 7.12 3.24
C ARG A 113 -13.80 8.01 2.08
N VAL A 114 -14.80 8.88 2.30
CA VAL A 114 -15.40 9.73 1.26
C VAL A 114 -14.38 10.56 0.47
N HIS A 115 -13.36 11.13 1.13
CA HIS A 115 -12.32 11.91 0.45
C HIS A 115 -11.45 11.06 -0.48
N VAL A 116 -11.14 9.83 -0.07
CA VAL A 116 -10.39 8.86 -0.89
C VAL A 116 -11.23 8.39 -2.06
N VAL A 117 -12.51 8.07 -1.83
CA VAL A 117 -13.45 7.68 -2.88
C VAL A 117 -13.50 8.75 -3.99
N ARG A 118 -13.69 10.03 -3.61
CA ARG A 118 -13.68 11.13 -4.60
C ARG A 118 -12.35 11.21 -5.34
N TRP A 119 -11.24 11.15 -4.61
CA TRP A 119 -9.91 11.22 -5.21
C TRP A 119 -9.61 10.09 -6.21
N LEU A 120 -10.12 8.88 -5.94
CA LEU A 120 -10.01 7.72 -6.82
C LEU A 120 -10.89 7.91 -8.07
N LEU A 121 -12.14 8.38 -7.90
CA LEU A 121 -13.05 8.68 -9.01
C LEU A 121 -12.49 9.77 -9.94
N ASP A 122 -11.90 10.83 -9.38
CA ASP A 122 -11.24 11.90 -10.13
C ASP A 122 -10.05 11.39 -10.97
N ARG A 123 -9.54 10.20 -10.64
CA ARG A 123 -8.44 9.52 -11.36
C ARG A 123 -8.92 8.38 -12.25
N GLY A 124 -10.22 8.30 -12.52
CA GLY A 124 -10.80 7.32 -13.43
C GLY A 124 -11.07 5.96 -12.80
N ALA A 125 -11.26 5.90 -11.47
CA ALA A 125 -11.76 4.69 -10.84
C ALA A 125 -13.14 4.32 -11.41
N GLU A 126 -13.30 3.07 -11.81
CA GLU A 126 -14.56 2.53 -12.31
C GLU A 126 -15.51 2.27 -11.14
N ILE A 127 -16.59 3.06 -11.05
CA ILE A 127 -17.59 2.95 -9.97
C ILE A 127 -18.45 1.70 -10.10
N ASP A 128 -18.67 1.21 -11.33
CA ASP A 128 -19.52 0.06 -11.63
C ASP A 128 -18.73 -1.26 -11.69
N LYS A 129 -17.44 -1.24 -11.35
CA LYS A 129 -16.62 -2.43 -11.35
C LYS A 129 -17.05 -3.32 -10.20
N GLN A 130 -17.50 -4.53 -10.51
CA GLN A 130 -17.90 -5.52 -9.52
C GLN A 130 -16.68 -6.26 -8.96
N ASP A 131 -16.77 -6.63 -7.69
CA ASP A 131 -15.87 -7.60 -7.09
C ASP A 131 -16.37 -9.03 -7.40
N ASP A 132 -15.75 -10.05 -6.80
CA ASP A 132 -16.12 -11.44 -7.09
C ASP A 132 -17.52 -11.83 -6.54
N GLU A 133 -18.13 -11.00 -5.69
CA GLU A 133 -19.47 -11.23 -5.13
C GLU A 133 -20.62 -10.60 -5.96
N GLY A 134 -20.28 -9.76 -6.96
CA GLY A 134 -21.23 -9.18 -7.93
C GLY A 134 -21.74 -7.79 -7.58
#